data_AF-A0A1B1BI35-F1
#
_entry.id   AF-A0A1B1BI35-F1
#
_cell.length_a   1.000
_cell.length_b   1.000
_cell.length_c   1.000
_cell.angle_alpha   90.00
_cell.angle_beta   90.00
_cell.angle_gamma   90.00
#
_symmetry.space_group_name_H-M   'P 1'
#
loop_
_entity.id
_entity.type
_entity.pdbx_description
1 polymer ?
#
loop_
_entity_poly.entity_id
_entity_poly.type
_entity_poly.pdbx_seq_one_letter_code
_entity_poly.pdbx_strand_id
1 'polypeptide(L)'
;MSDQVLNSLAVALRLDETERAYFFRIARPSPSSVDSSRTPVPLSEHVLTLLSSWSNVPAYVFDSNQDIVAINEMADYLSPGYAWYGDNIAISAFGALTLFPDNADFVDIARSTVAALRFNADPDNPRLREIVGQLAVDSPLFSQMWIDHDARPMTEGTVPISVDGSELVTFPWQILEVPGGFSMTVWPVADGTRAHELLTHIRETKLTGRPVRGPLQGWPIR
;
A
#
# COMPACT_ATOMS: atom_id res chain seq x y z
N MET A 1 -13.96 -21.43 -16.72
CA MET A 1 -14.24 -20.64 -17.94
C MET A 1 -13.02 -20.71 -18.84
N SER A 2 -13.15 -20.77 -20.17
CA SER A 2 -11.98 -20.93 -21.07
C SER A 2 -11.31 -19.59 -21.39
N ASP A 3 -10.01 -19.61 -21.66
CA ASP A 3 -9.23 -18.42 -22.05
C ASP A 3 -9.75 -17.75 -23.32
N GLN A 4 -10.35 -18.53 -24.22
CA GLN A 4 -10.97 -18.00 -25.43
C GLN A 4 -12.23 -17.17 -25.11
N VAL A 5 -13.05 -17.63 -24.14
CA VAL A 5 -14.24 -16.89 -23.69
C VAL A 5 -13.84 -15.62 -22.96
N LEU A 6 -12.83 -15.69 -22.07
CA LEU A 6 -12.29 -14.53 -21.38
C LEU A 6 -11.73 -13.48 -22.33
N ASN A 7 -10.91 -13.89 -23.31
CA ASN A 7 -10.39 -12.97 -24.31
C ASN A 7 -11.49 -12.33 -25.15
N SER A 8 -12.52 -13.10 -25.51
CA SER A 8 -13.66 -12.59 -26.29
C SER A 8 -14.46 -11.55 -25.50
N LEU A 9 -14.69 -11.79 -24.20
CA LEU A 9 -15.34 -10.84 -23.31
C LEU A 9 -14.51 -9.57 -23.12
N ALA A 10 -13.21 -9.69 -22.90
CA ALA A 10 -12.31 -8.55 -22.76
C ALA A 10 -12.29 -7.66 -24.01
N VAL A 11 -12.33 -8.26 -25.20
CA VAL A 11 -12.45 -7.51 -26.47
C VAL A 11 -13.83 -6.87 -26.61
N ALA A 12 -14.91 -7.61 -26.31
CA ALA A 12 -16.28 -7.10 -26.42
C ALA A 12 -16.54 -5.91 -25.47
N LEU A 13 -15.97 -5.96 -24.26
CA LEU A 13 -16.04 -4.90 -23.26
C LEU A 13 -15.04 -3.76 -23.50
N ARG A 14 -14.20 -3.84 -24.53
CA ARG A 14 -13.16 -2.86 -24.88
C ARG A 14 -12.22 -2.53 -23.70
N LEU A 15 -11.88 -3.55 -22.91
CA LEU A 15 -11.04 -3.38 -21.74
C LEU A 15 -9.63 -2.94 -22.12
N ASP A 16 -9.09 -1.94 -21.42
CA ASP A 16 -7.68 -1.56 -21.52
C ASP A 16 -6.74 -2.62 -20.89
N GLU A 17 -5.43 -2.44 -20.97
CA GLU A 17 -4.47 -3.44 -20.47
C GLU A 17 -4.63 -3.71 -18.96
N THR A 18 -4.93 -2.69 -18.18
CA THR A 18 -5.13 -2.78 -16.73
C THR A 18 -6.45 -3.45 -16.40
N GLU A 19 -7.53 -3.03 -17.05
CA GLU A 19 -8.86 -3.63 -16.92
C GLU A 19 -8.84 -5.10 -17.35
N ARG A 20 -8.07 -5.44 -18.40
CA ARG A 20 -7.84 -6.84 -18.80
C ARG A 20 -7.12 -7.59 -17.70
N ALA A 21 -6.01 -7.08 -17.17
CA ALA A 21 -5.28 -7.74 -16.09
C ALA A 21 -6.19 -8.02 -14.88
N TYR A 22 -6.98 -7.04 -14.47
CA TYR A 22 -7.97 -7.19 -13.40
C TYR A 22 -9.06 -8.23 -13.77
N PHE A 23 -9.64 -8.13 -14.96
CA PHE A 23 -10.67 -9.05 -15.45
C PHE A 23 -10.19 -10.50 -15.49
N PHE A 24 -8.98 -10.76 -16.01
CA PHE A 24 -8.40 -12.11 -16.03
C PHE A 24 -8.14 -12.63 -14.61
N ARG A 25 -7.75 -11.74 -13.70
CA ARG A 25 -7.47 -12.09 -12.29
C ARG A 25 -8.73 -12.53 -11.55
N ILE A 26 -9.84 -11.80 -11.70
CA ILE A 26 -11.11 -12.14 -11.04
C ILE A 26 -11.86 -13.29 -11.71
N ALA A 27 -11.71 -13.44 -13.03
CA ALA A 27 -12.50 -14.37 -13.82
C ALA A 27 -11.84 -15.76 -13.98
N ARG A 28 -10.58 -15.88 -13.55
CA ARG A 28 -9.93 -17.16 -13.33
C ARG A 28 -10.08 -17.51 -11.83
N PRO A 29 -10.72 -18.64 -11.48
CA PRO A 29 -10.44 -19.25 -10.19
C PRO A 29 -8.96 -19.59 -10.21
N SER A 30 -8.17 -18.80 -9.50
CA SER A 30 -6.72 -18.98 -9.48
C SER A 30 -6.44 -20.39 -8.94
N PRO A 31 -5.48 -21.16 -9.46
CA PRO A 31 -4.97 -22.32 -8.71
C PRO A 31 -4.46 -21.91 -7.32
N SER A 32 -4.15 -20.61 -7.15
CA SER A 32 -3.85 -19.93 -5.90
C SER A 32 -5.07 -19.65 -5.02
N SER A 33 -6.30 -19.64 -5.56
CA SER A 33 -7.55 -19.49 -4.81
C SER A 33 -8.11 -20.83 -4.32
N VAL A 34 -7.46 -21.94 -4.67
CA VAL A 34 -7.76 -23.29 -4.13
C VAL A 34 -7.04 -23.54 -2.80
N ASP A 35 -6.26 -22.58 -2.31
CA ASP A 35 -5.49 -22.76 -1.10
C ASP A 35 -5.70 -21.57 -0.15
N SER A 36 -6.95 -21.38 0.28
CA SER A 36 -7.24 -20.69 1.54
C SER A 36 -6.63 -21.43 2.76
N SER A 37 -5.96 -22.58 2.53
CA SER A 37 -5.10 -23.30 3.47
C SER A 37 -3.60 -23.11 3.25
N ARG A 38 -3.17 -22.23 2.33
CA ARG A 38 -1.74 -21.97 2.13
C ARG A 38 -1.23 -21.24 3.35
N THR A 39 -0.33 -21.88 4.09
CA THR A 39 0.38 -21.25 5.18
C THR A 39 0.88 -19.89 4.72
N PRO A 40 0.63 -18.81 5.48
CA PRO A 40 1.32 -17.54 5.35
C PRO A 40 2.73 -17.70 4.81
N VAL A 41 3.00 -17.23 3.58
CA VAL A 41 4.38 -17.18 3.11
C VAL A 41 5.07 -16.13 3.97
N PRO A 42 6.04 -16.51 4.81
CA PRO A 42 6.72 -15.54 5.64
C PRO A 42 7.49 -14.57 4.74
N LEU A 43 7.50 -13.29 5.13
CA LEU A 43 8.33 -12.30 4.45
C LEU A 43 9.80 -12.75 4.48
N SER A 44 10.48 -12.67 3.34
CA SER A 44 11.87 -13.10 3.24
C SER A 44 12.79 -12.29 4.16
N GLU A 45 13.66 -12.99 4.90
CA GLU A 45 14.73 -12.37 5.71
C GLU A 45 15.66 -11.46 4.88
N HIS A 46 15.84 -11.74 3.58
CA HIS A 46 16.60 -10.87 2.69
C HIS A 46 15.90 -9.53 2.44
N VAL A 47 14.57 -9.52 2.39
CA VAL A 47 13.79 -8.29 2.26
C VAL A 47 13.87 -7.48 3.55
N LEU A 48 13.80 -8.13 4.72
CA LEU A 48 14.00 -7.48 6.02
C LEU A 48 15.40 -6.88 6.15
N THR A 49 16.42 -7.61 5.68
CA THR A 49 17.82 -7.15 5.65
C THR A 49 17.97 -5.93 4.73
N LEU A 50 17.36 -5.98 3.53
CA LEU A 50 17.35 -4.86 2.59
C LEU A 50 16.69 -3.62 3.21
N LEU A 51 15.50 -3.81 3.80
CA LEU A 51 14.75 -2.75 4.45
C LEU A 51 15.55 -2.10 5.59
N SER A 52 16.26 -2.91 6.37
CA SER A 52 17.17 -2.45 7.44
C SER A 52 18.40 -1.70 6.92
N SER A 53 18.86 -2.02 5.71
CA SER A 53 20.04 -1.37 5.10
C SER A 53 19.75 0.04 4.60
N TRP A 54 18.48 0.37 4.35
CA TRP A 54 18.04 1.69 3.91
C TRP A 54 17.83 2.64 5.09
N SER A 55 18.93 3.25 5.55
CA SER A 55 18.90 4.25 6.62
C SER A 55 18.42 5.63 6.18
N ASN A 56 18.51 5.95 4.89
CA ASN A 56 18.16 7.27 4.31
C ASN A 56 16.98 7.21 3.34
N VAL A 57 16.46 6.02 3.06
CA VAL A 57 15.36 5.82 2.13
C VAL A 57 14.23 5.21 2.94
N PRO A 58 13.18 5.96 3.26
CA PRO A 58 12.10 5.39 4.02
C PRO A 58 11.34 4.40 3.13
N ALA A 59 10.97 3.27 3.73
CA ALA A 59 10.34 2.18 3.03
C ALA A 59 9.51 1.30 3.98
N TYR A 60 8.50 0.65 3.41
CA TYR A 60 7.70 -0.36 4.10
C TYR A 60 7.22 -1.44 3.12
N VAL A 61 6.87 -2.60 3.65
CA VAL A 61 6.34 -3.76 2.94
C VAL A 61 4.89 -3.98 3.36
N PHE A 62 4.03 -4.29 2.42
CA PHE A 62 2.60 -4.53 2.64
C PHE A 62 2.09 -5.72 1.81
N ASP A 63 0.97 -6.29 2.25
CA ASP A 63 0.31 -7.42 1.58
C ASP A 63 -0.75 -6.98 0.55
N SER A 64 -1.45 -7.93 -0.07
CA SER A 64 -2.51 -7.64 -1.03
C SER A 64 -3.72 -6.89 -0.45
N ASN A 65 -3.92 -6.93 0.87
CA ASN A 65 -4.96 -6.19 1.58
C ASN A 65 -4.46 -4.82 2.04
N GLN A 66 -3.23 -4.43 1.69
CA GLN A 66 -2.58 -3.20 2.12
C GLN A 66 -2.25 -3.13 3.61
N ASP A 67 -2.20 -4.27 4.31
CA ASP A 67 -1.71 -4.32 5.68
C ASP A 67 -0.18 -4.21 5.67
N ILE A 68 0.37 -3.30 6.47
CA ILE A 68 1.82 -3.07 6.56
C ILE A 68 2.46 -4.16 7.42
N VAL A 69 3.27 -5.01 6.79
CA VAL A 69 3.91 -6.17 7.42
C VAL A 69 5.35 -5.94 7.84
N ALA A 70 6.04 -4.93 7.28
CA ALA A 70 7.35 -4.52 7.75
C ALA A 70 7.62 -3.04 7.42
N ILE A 71 8.38 -2.33 8.24
CA ILE A 71 8.69 -0.90 8.06
C ILE A 71 10.07 -0.57 8.64
N ASN A 72 10.87 0.25 7.93
CA ASN A 72 12.13 0.75 8.47
C ASN A 72 11.93 1.95 9.41
N GLU A 73 12.95 2.25 10.23
CA GLU A 73 12.86 3.30 11.25
C GLU A 73 12.55 4.68 10.65
N MET A 74 13.10 5.00 9.47
CA MET A 74 12.83 6.28 8.80
C MET A 74 11.36 6.41 8.38
N ALA A 75 10.79 5.35 7.80
CA ALA A 75 9.37 5.33 7.42
C ALA A 75 8.45 5.38 8.63
N ASP A 76 8.79 4.63 9.69
CA ASP A 76 8.06 4.65 10.97
C ASP A 76 8.11 6.06 11.60
N TYR A 77 9.23 6.77 11.48
CA TYR A 77 9.35 8.14 12.00
C TYR A 77 8.61 9.20 11.18
N LEU A 78 8.68 9.13 9.85
CA LEU A 78 7.93 10.04 8.97
C LEU A 78 6.41 9.92 9.16
N SER A 79 5.97 8.90 9.90
CA SER A 79 4.59 8.72 10.27
C SER A 79 4.23 9.48 11.54
N PRO A 80 3.70 10.71 11.36
CA PRO A 80 2.52 11.10 12.11
C PRO A 80 1.42 11.50 11.13
N GLY A 81 0.89 10.52 10.37
CA GLY A 81 -0.33 10.73 9.59
C GLY A 81 -0.79 9.62 8.63
N TYR A 82 0.06 8.64 8.25
CA TYR A 82 -0.26 7.79 7.07
C TYR A 82 0.20 6.33 7.10
N ALA A 83 0.95 5.84 8.09
CA ALA A 83 1.34 4.43 8.15
C ALA A 83 1.99 4.08 9.49
N TRP A 84 1.32 3.36 10.38
CA TRP A 84 1.97 2.74 11.53
C TRP A 84 2.27 1.26 11.25
N TYR A 85 3.26 0.68 11.94
CA TYR A 85 3.48 -0.77 11.88
C TYR A 85 2.23 -1.54 12.36
N GLY A 86 1.64 -2.38 11.51
CA GLY A 86 0.37 -3.05 11.79
C GLY A 86 -0.88 -2.22 11.46
N ASP A 87 -0.70 -1.07 10.82
CA ASP A 87 -1.75 -0.28 10.19
C ASP A 87 -2.05 -0.77 8.77
N ASN A 88 -3.11 -0.24 8.18
CA ASN A 88 -3.54 -0.53 6.82
C ASN A 88 -3.48 0.75 5.97
N ILE A 89 -2.84 0.69 4.80
CA ILE A 89 -2.60 1.89 3.96
C ILE A 89 -3.92 2.60 3.60
N ALA A 90 -5.00 1.87 3.32
CA ALA A 90 -6.30 2.48 3.06
C ALA A 90 -6.84 3.20 4.29
N ILE A 91 -6.79 2.57 5.46
CA ILE A 91 -7.23 3.19 6.72
C ILE A 91 -6.46 4.48 6.97
N SER A 92 -5.14 4.44 6.83
CA SER A 92 -4.31 5.62 7.04
C SER A 92 -4.55 6.72 6.01
N ALA A 93 -4.74 6.38 4.73
CA ALA A 93 -5.05 7.35 3.68
C ALA A 93 -6.36 8.12 3.94
N PHE A 94 -7.39 7.43 4.45
CA PHE A 94 -8.66 8.08 4.82
C PHE A 94 -8.60 8.84 6.14
N GLY A 95 -7.82 8.36 7.11
CA GLY A 95 -7.54 9.11 8.34
C GLY A 95 -6.89 10.46 8.05
N ALA A 96 -5.96 10.48 7.11
CA ALA A 96 -5.33 11.69 6.64
C ALA A 96 -6.24 12.62 5.83
N LEU A 97 -7.05 12.06 4.94
CA LEU A 97 -8.03 12.85 4.21
C LEU A 97 -9.01 13.55 5.17
N THR A 98 -9.26 12.96 6.34
CA THR A 98 -10.04 13.60 7.41
C THR A 98 -9.32 14.80 8.02
N LEU A 99 -7.99 14.77 8.12
CA LEU A 99 -7.17 15.90 8.60
C LEU A 99 -7.01 17.00 7.54
N PHE A 100 -7.02 16.63 6.26
CA PHE A 100 -6.80 17.54 5.13
C PHE A 100 -7.89 17.39 4.05
N PRO A 101 -9.17 17.67 4.37
CA PRO A 101 -10.31 17.33 3.50
C PRO A 101 -10.34 18.10 2.18
N ASP A 102 -9.76 19.30 2.14
CA ASP A 102 -9.77 20.18 0.96
C ASP A 102 -8.50 20.06 0.10
N ASN A 103 -7.57 19.18 0.46
CA ASN A 103 -6.32 19.00 -0.28
C ASN A 103 -6.49 17.89 -1.33
N ALA A 104 -6.39 18.28 -2.60
CA ALA A 104 -6.56 17.41 -3.76
C ALA A 104 -5.59 16.21 -3.78
N ASP A 105 -4.36 16.38 -3.31
CA ASP A 105 -3.37 15.29 -3.29
C ASP A 105 -3.85 14.14 -2.40
N PHE A 106 -4.45 14.44 -1.24
CA PHE A 106 -4.99 13.39 -0.36
C PHE A 106 -6.24 12.73 -0.92
N VAL A 107 -7.07 13.45 -1.67
CA VAL A 107 -8.21 12.86 -2.38
C VAL A 107 -7.73 11.89 -3.46
N ASP A 108 -6.70 12.27 -4.22
CA ASP A 108 -6.14 11.45 -5.30
C ASP A 108 -5.41 10.21 -4.76
N ILE A 109 -4.68 10.35 -3.65
CA ILE A 109 -4.06 9.23 -2.93
C ILE A 109 -5.13 8.28 -2.40
N ALA A 110 -6.19 8.78 -1.76
CA ALA A 110 -7.27 7.94 -1.26
C ALA A 110 -7.95 7.17 -2.41
N ARG A 111 -8.25 7.85 -3.54
CA ARG A 111 -8.83 7.22 -4.73
C ARG A 111 -7.93 6.13 -5.30
N SER A 112 -6.64 6.42 -5.48
CA SER A 112 -5.66 5.47 -6.00
C SER A 112 -5.49 4.27 -5.05
N THR A 113 -5.54 4.51 -3.74
CA THR A 113 -5.45 3.48 -2.71
C THR A 113 -6.66 2.55 -2.75
N VAL A 114 -7.88 3.08 -2.93
CA VAL A 114 -9.11 2.29 -3.09
C VAL A 114 -9.05 1.43 -4.36
N ALA A 115 -8.64 2.02 -5.48
CA ALA A 115 -8.52 1.30 -6.74
C ALA A 115 -7.49 0.16 -6.64
N ALA A 116 -6.35 0.42 -5.98
CA ALA A 116 -5.31 -0.58 -5.75
C ALA A 116 -5.73 -1.67 -4.77
N LEU A 117 -6.50 -1.34 -3.72
CA LEU A 117 -7.05 -2.33 -2.80
C LEU A 117 -7.96 -3.30 -3.55
N ARG A 118 -8.88 -2.76 -4.37
CA ARG A 118 -9.77 -3.59 -5.20
C ARG A 118 -8.99 -4.39 -6.23
N PHE A 119 -7.96 -3.80 -6.83
CA PHE A 119 -7.12 -4.44 -7.84
C PHE A 119 -6.24 -5.54 -7.27
N ASN A 120 -5.84 -5.50 -5.99
CA ASN A 120 -4.86 -6.43 -5.41
C ASN A 120 -5.46 -7.43 -4.42
N ALA A 121 -6.47 -7.06 -3.64
CA ALA A 121 -7.04 -7.95 -2.64
C ALA A 121 -7.81 -9.12 -3.26
N ASP A 122 -7.84 -10.25 -2.57
CA ASP A 122 -8.73 -11.36 -2.89
C ASP A 122 -10.16 -10.98 -2.44
N PRO A 123 -11.15 -10.95 -3.35
CA PRO A 123 -12.53 -10.56 -3.03
C PRO A 123 -13.19 -11.43 -1.95
N ASP A 124 -12.73 -12.68 -1.79
CA ASP A 124 -13.28 -13.62 -0.79
C ASP A 124 -12.55 -13.54 0.56
N ASN A 125 -11.45 -12.79 0.65
CA ASN A 125 -10.67 -12.66 1.88
C ASN A 125 -11.49 -11.94 2.98
N PRO A 126 -11.68 -12.55 4.17
CA PRO A 126 -12.35 -11.91 5.30
C PRO A 126 -11.74 -10.55 5.67
N ARG A 127 -10.41 -10.41 5.59
CA ARG A 127 -9.69 -9.18 5.93
C ARG A 127 -10.11 -8.01 5.05
N LEU A 128 -10.31 -8.25 3.74
CA LEU A 128 -10.84 -7.22 2.84
C LEU A 128 -12.22 -6.73 3.27
N ARG A 129 -13.10 -7.65 3.67
CA ARG A 129 -14.45 -7.31 4.15
C ARG A 129 -14.42 -6.47 5.42
N GLU A 130 -13.49 -6.74 6.33
CA GLU A 130 -13.28 -5.93 7.54
C GLU A 130 -12.86 -4.50 7.20
N ILE A 131 -11.83 -4.35 6.34
CA ILE A 131 -11.30 -3.04 5.94
C ILE A 131 -12.38 -2.20 5.24
N VAL A 132 -13.08 -2.80 4.28
CA VAL A 132 -14.17 -2.14 3.54
C VAL A 132 -15.32 -1.78 4.48
N GLY A 133 -15.69 -2.68 5.40
CA GLY A 133 -16.75 -2.43 6.37
C GLY A 133 -16.42 -1.26 7.29
N GLN A 134 -15.20 -1.19 7.80
CA GLN A 134 -14.74 -0.08 8.63
C GLN A 134 -14.76 1.24 7.87
N LEU A 135 -14.10 1.29 6.71
CA LEU A 135 -13.98 2.51 5.91
C LEU A 135 -15.32 3.02 5.38
N ALA A 136 -16.26 2.13 5.07
CA ALA A 136 -17.60 2.50 4.63
C ALA A 136 -18.41 3.19 5.74
N VAL A 137 -18.20 2.80 7.01
CA VAL A 137 -18.83 3.44 8.16
C VAL A 137 -18.20 4.81 8.43
N ASP A 138 -16.87 4.90 8.35
CA ASP A 138 -16.14 6.09 8.75
C ASP A 138 -16.10 7.18 7.68
N SER A 139 -16.23 6.82 6.39
CA SER A 139 -16.08 7.75 5.28
C SER A 139 -17.15 7.57 4.19
N PRO A 140 -18.07 8.53 4.03
CA PRO A 140 -19.00 8.56 2.90
C PRO A 140 -18.27 8.63 1.54
N LEU A 141 -17.12 9.31 1.49
CA LEU A 141 -16.31 9.42 0.29
C LEU A 141 -15.66 8.08 -0.08
N PHE A 142 -15.20 7.29 0.89
CA PHE A 142 -14.78 5.91 0.64
C PHE A 142 -15.92 5.11 0.02
N SER A 143 -17.12 5.16 0.61
CA SER A 143 -18.28 4.42 0.10
C SER A 143 -18.58 4.78 -1.36
N GLN A 144 -18.49 6.05 -1.72
CA GLN A 144 -18.64 6.50 -3.11
C GLN A 144 -17.55 5.89 -4.02
N MET A 145 -16.27 6.05 -3.66
CA MET A 145 -15.15 5.51 -4.44
C MET A 145 -15.21 3.98 -4.57
N TRP A 146 -15.67 3.28 -3.54
CA TRP A 146 -15.82 1.82 -3.57
C TRP A 146 -16.93 1.40 -4.54
N ILE A 147 -18.07 2.11 -4.57
CA ILE A 147 -19.18 1.85 -5.49
C ILE A 147 -18.82 2.18 -6.95
N ASP A 148 -17.87 3.08 -7.19
CA ASP A 148 -17.40 3.40 -8.55
C ASP A 148 -16.66 2.20 -9.21
N HIS A 149 -16.35 1.15 -8.44
CA HIS A 149 -15.74 -0.11 -8.92
C HIS A 149 -14.39 0.06 -9.65
N ASP A 150 -13.71 1.19 -9.46
CA ASP A 150 -12.38 1.39 -10.03
C ASP A 150 -11.38 0.37 -9.46
N ALA A 151 -10.57 -0.21 -10.35
CA ALA A 151 -9.63 -1.27 -10.03
C ALA A 151 -8.38 -1.11 -10.91
N ARG A 152 -7.36 -0.46 -10.38
CA ARG A 152 -6.09 -0.20 -11.07
C ARG A 152 -4.93 -0.40 -10.11
N PRO A 153 -3.77 -0.90 -10.57
CA PRO A 153 -2.59 -0.98 -9.74
C PRO A 153 -2.09 0.43 -9.42
N MET A 154 -1.41 0.53 -8.29
CA MET A 154 -0.68 1.71 -7.88
C MET A 154 0.81 1.39 -7.99
N THR A 155 1.57 2.20 -8.73
CA THR A 155 2.97 1.87 -9.10
C THR A 155 3.96 2.92 -8.64
N GLU A 156 3.63 4.20 -8.78
CA GLU A 156 4.46 5.33 -8.38
C GLU A 156 3.60 6.58 -8.19
N GLY A 157 4.15 7.60 -7.54
CA GLY A 157 3.49 8.88 -7.39
C GLY A 157 4.20 9.76 -6.39
N THR A 158 3.46 10.70 -5.81
CA THR A 158 3.93 11.58 -4.74
C THR A 158 2.98 11.57 -3.56
N VAL A 159 3.49 11.86 -2.36
CA VAL A 159 2.69 12.00 -1.15
C VAL A 159 3.14 13.23 -0.36
N PRO A 160 2.22 14.12 0.05
CA PRO A 160 2.55 15.20 0.99
C PRO A 160 2.67 14.64 2.41
N ILE A 161 3.78 14.93 3.09
CA ILE A 161 4.05 14.49 4.46
C ILE A 161 4.36 15.69 5.34
N SER A 162 3.70 15.79 6.50
CA SER A 162 4.06 16.74 7.57
C SER A 162 4.81 15.99 8.66
N VAL A 163 5.93 16.55 9.14
CA VAL A 163 6.73 15.98 10.22
C VAL A 163 6.72 16.93 11.39
N ASP A 164 6.35 16.45 12.58
CA ASP A 164 6.30 17.24 13.82
C ASP A 164 5.47 18.54 13.69
N GLY A 165 4.43 18.54 12.85
CA GLY A 165 3.58 19.71 12.60
C GLY A 165 4.20 20.75 11.66
N SER A 166 5.26 20.40 10.93
CA SER A 166 5.84 21.24 9.88
C SER A 166 4.89 21.44 8.70
N GLU A 167 5.26 22.37 7.81
CA GLU A 167 4.70 22.42 6.46
C GLU A 167 4.81 21.05 5.76
N LEU A 168 3.87 20.78 4.86
CA LEU A 168 3.87 19.58 4.03
C LEU A 168 5.06 19.60 3.08
N VAL A 169 5.83 18.52 3.07
CA VAL A 169 6.91 18.26 2.12
C VAL A 169 6.48 17.08 1.25
N THR A 170 6.56 17.25 -0.07
CA THR A 170 6.17 16.22 -1.02
C THR A 170 7.30 15.21 -1.22
N PHE A 171 6.98 13.93 -1.06
CA PHE A 171 7.88 12.81 -1.28
C PHE A 171 7.46 12.00 -2.50
N PRO A 172 8.36 11.73 -3.46
CA PRO A 172 8.10 10.72 -4.49
C PRO A 172 8.11 9.33 -3.87
N TRP A 173 7.26 8.44 -4.38
CA TRP A 173 7.23 7.03 -3.99
C TRP A 173 7.16 6.11 -5.20
N GLN A 174 7.68 4.90 -5.01
CA GLN A 174 7.67 3.81 -5.97
C GLN A 174 7.24 2.54 -5.25
N ILE A 175 6.38 1.73 -5.88
CA ILE A 175 6.06 0.38 -5.46
C ILE A 175 6.93 -0.61 -6.23
N LEU A 176 7.56 -1.51 -5.50
CA LEU A 176 8.37 -2.62 -6.00
C LEU A 176 7.70 -3.95 -5.62
N GLU A 177 7.63 -4.89 -6.55
CA GLU A 177 7.15 -6.25 -6.25
C GLU A 177 8.15 -7.01 -5.39
N VAL A 178 7.64 -7.77 -4.42
CA VAL A 178 8.44 -8.59 -3.50
C VAL A 178 7.93 -10.04 -3.53
N PRO A 179 8.83 -11.06 -3.47
CA PRO A 179 8.41 -12.45 -3.42
C PRO A 179 7.42 -12.74 -2.28
N GLY A 180 6.49 -13.67 -2.52
CA GLY A 180 5.48 -14.07 -1.53
C GLY A 180 4.16 -13.30 -1.61
N GLY A 181 3.95 -12.50 -2.66
CA GLY A 181 2.73 -11.72 -2.84
C GLY A 181 2.73 -10.40 -2.06
N PHE A 182 3.92 -9.95 -1.66
CA PHE A 182 4.11 -8.67 -0.99
C PHE A 182 4.52 -7.58 -1.98
N SER A 183 4.30 -6.34 -1.58
CA SER A 183 4.77 -5.15 -2.29
C SER A 183 5.55 -4.27 -1.32
N MET A 184 6.48 -3.48 -1.83
CA MET A 184 7.30 -2.58 -1.04
C MET A 184 7.21 -1.17 -1.59
N THR A 185 6.76 -0.24 -0.76
CA THR A 185 6.82 1.20 -1.06
C THR A 185 8.19 1.71 -0.64
N VAL A 186 8.87 2.41 -1.54
CA VAL A 186 10.11 3.14 -1.26
C VAL A 186 9.92 4.60 -1.62
N TRP A 187 10.52 5.51 -0.84
CA TRP A 187 10.53 6.95 -1.15
C TRP A 187 11.91 7.40 -1.63
N PRO A 188 12.24 7.25 -2.94
CA PRO A 188 13.54 7.60 -3.47
C PRO A 188 13.66 9.12 -3.61
N VAL A 189 14.38 9.74 -2.69
CA VAL A 189 14.54 11.21 -2.67
C VAL A 189 15.87 11.63 -3.28
N ALA A 190 15.82 12.51 -4.27
CA ALA A 190 17.02 13.07 -4.91
C ALA A 190 17.76 14.05 -3.98
N ASP A 191 19.09 14.01 -4.04
CA ASP A 191 19.97 14.91 -3.28
C ASP A 191 19.66 16.38 -3.59
N GLY A 192 19.81 17.24 -2.57
CA GLY A 192 19.57 18.69 -2.69
C GLY A 192 18.11 19.11 -2.73
N THR A 193 17.15 18.18 -2.64
CA THR A 193 15.72 18.51 -2.48
C THR A 193 15.37 18.79 -1.03
N ARG A 194 14.24 19.51 -0.80
CA ARG A 194 13.72 19.76 0.54
C ARG A 194 13.42 18.48 1.31
N ALA A 195 12.89 17.48 0.62
CA ALA A 195 12.67 16.14 1.18
C ALA A 195 14.00 15.52 1.64
N HIS A 196 15.08 15.64 0.86
CA HIS A 196 16.38 15.07 1.23
C HIS A 196 16.98 15.73 2.47
N GLU A 197 16.88 17.07 2.55
CA GLU A 197 17.29 17.83 3.74
C GLU A 197 16.53 17.37 4.99
N LEU A 198 15.22 17.19 4.87
CA LEU A 198 14.36 16.73 5.96
C LEU A 198 14.75 15.32 6.43
N LEU A 199 14.95 14.37 5.50
CA LEU A 199 15.40 13.02 5.84
C LEU A 199 16.77 13.02 6.53
N THR A 200 17.70 13.82 6.03
CA THR A 200 19.04 13.98 6.62
C THR A 200 18.94 14.51 8.06
N HIS A 201 18.13 15.54 8.27
CA HIS A 201 17.90 16.10 9.61
C HIS A 201 17.28 15.09 10.57
N ILE A 202 16.25 14.35 10.13
CA ILE A 202 15.59 13.32 10.92
C ILE A 202 16.58 12.23 11.33
N ARG A 203 17.37 11.73 10.37
CA ARG A 203 18.41 10.72 10.65
C ARG A 203 19.37 11.15 11.74
N GLU A 204 19.85 12.39 11.66
CA GLU A 204 20.92 12.89 12.53
C GLU A 204 20.42 13.27 13.92
N THR A 205 19.14 13.63 14.05
CA THR A 205 18.61 14.22 15.28
C THR A 205 17.53 13.40 15.98
N LYS A 206 16.86 12.48 15.27
CA LYS A 206 15.67 11.78 15.76
C LYS A 206 15.82 10.26 15.76
N LEU A 207 16.47 9.69 14.75
CA LEU A 207 16.59 8.25 14.63
C LEU A 207 17.63 7.69 15.60
N THR A 208 17.36 6.47 16.09
CA THR A 208 18.15 5.81 17.14
C THR A 208 18.80 4.51 16.69
N GLY A 209 18.63 4.12 15.42
CA GLY A 209 19.14 2.87 14.87
C GLY A 209 18.28 1.66 15.27
N ARG A 210 16.97 1.86 15.43
CA ARG A 210 16.04 0.78 15.77
C ARG A 210 15.97 -0.23 14.62
N PRO A 211 15.86 -1.53 14.95
CA PRO A 211 15.62 -2.53 13.92
C PRO A 211 14.27 -2.29 13.23
N VAL A 212 14.14 -2.82 12.01
CA VAL A 212 12.87 -2.89 11.28
C VAL A 212 11.77 -3.44 12.18
N ARG A 213 10.61 -2.78 12.18
CA ARG A 213 9.39 -3.29 12.83
C ARG A 213 8.65 -4.14 11.79
N GLY A 214 8.48 -5.44 12.06
CA GLY A 214 8.04 -6.46 11.08
C GLY A 214 8.38 -7.84 11.61
N PRO A 215 7.59 -8.92 11.36
CA PRO A 215 7.34 -9.91 12.38
C PRO A 215 8.60 -10.70 12.72
N LEU A 216 9.21 -10.39 13.85
CA LEU A 216 10.12 -11.31 14.52
C LEU A 216 9.27 -12.53 14.94
N GLN A 217 9.62 -13.71 14.42
CA GLN A 217 9.05 -15.04 14.70
C GLN A 217 7.71 -15.09 15.47
N GLY A 218 6.64 -15.56 14.80
CA GLY A 218 5.40 -15.97 15.47
C GLY A 218 4.20 -15.02 15.32
N TRP A 219 4.20 -14.11 14.34
CA TRP A 219 3.02 -13.31 14.05
C TRP A 219 1.97 -14.10 13.25
N PRO A 220 0.69 -14.11 13.66
CA PRO A 220 -0.36 -14.66 12.85
C PRO A 220 -0.70 -13.67 11.73
N ILE A 221 -0.64 -14.13 10.48
CA ILE A 221 -1.47 -13.50 9.43
C ILE A 221 -2.90 -13.80 9.86
N ARG A 222 -3.67 -12.76 10.18
CA ARG A 222 -5.10 -12.89 10.47
C ARG A 222 -5.88 -13.01 9.18
#